data_AF-A0A9E1ZTF4-F1
#
_entry.id   AF-A0A9E1ZTF4-F1
#
_cell.length_a   1.000
_cell.length_b   1.000
_cell.length_c   1.000
_cell.angle_alpha   90.00
_cell.angle_beta   90.00
_cell.angle_gamma   90.00
#
_symmetry.space_group_name_H-M   'P 1'
#
loop_
_entity.id
_entity.type
_entity.pdbx_description
1 polymer ?
#
loop_
_entity_poly.entity_id
_entity_poly.type
_entity_poly.pdbx_seq_one_letter_code
_entity_poly.pdbx_strand_id
1 'polypeptide(L)'
;MNMNDHILSEDQRMMRDTVHAYIDDVVAPYIRDNWEKEWSMEPADRVPAEILQKADEIGIRTLGVPEEFGGMELDPATEVQTFAVISEEVARGDSGLADKLAQNWKVSVLLRNLAPRHLQEKWFPRLMEDPNFLLAHCLTEPRGASDRWLP
;
A
#
# COMPACT_ATOMS: atom_id res chain seq x y z
N MET A 1 12.51 -22.86 5.18
CA MET A 1 12.39 -22.53 3.74
C MET A 1 10.92 -22.30 3.48
N ASN A 2 10.54 -21.07 3.17
CA ASN A 2 9.15 -20.73 2.87
C ASN A 2 8.79 -21.41 1.54
N MET A 3 7.62 -22.05 1.46
CA MET A 3 7.24 -22.99 0.38
C MET A 3 7.23 -22.36 -1.02
N ASN A 4 7.24 -21.03 -1.10
CA ASN A 4 7.14 -20.24 -2.33
C ASN A 4 8.45 -19.58 -2.76
N ASP A 5 9.57 -19.79 -2.08
CA ASP A 5 10.82 -19.10 -2.45
C ASP A 5 11.18 -19.35 -3.92
N HIS A 6 11.01 -20.56 -4.42
CA HIS A 6 11.46 -20.96 -5.77
C HIS A 6 10.76 -20.23 -6.93
N ILE A 7 9.57 -19.65 -6.69
CA ILE A 7 8.76 -18.98 -7.72
C ILE A 7 8.91 -17.45 -7.70
N LEU A 8 9.68 -16.90 -6.76
CA LEU A 8 9.93 -15.47 -6.65
C LEU A 8 11.24 -15.08 -7.33
N SER A 9 11.25 -13.93 -8.00
CA SER A 9 12.49 -13.30 -8.47
C SER A 9 13.38 -12.90 -7.29
N GLU A 10 14.65 -12.60 -7.57
CA GLU A 10 15.58 -12.10 -6.55
C GLU A 10 15.09 -10.78 -5.95
N ASP A 11 14.64 -9.84 -6.80
CA ASP A 11 14.09 -8.56 -6.37
C ASP A 11 12.86 -8.73 -5.48
N GLN A 12 11.92 -9.61 -5.84
CA GLN A 12 10.74 -9.88 -5.02
C GLN A 12 11.11 -10.44 -3.64
N ARG A 13 12.15 -11.28 -3.56
CA ARG A 13 12.64 -11.79 -2.26
C ARG A 13 13.28 -10.68 -1.45
N MET A 14 14.10 -9.84 -2.07
CA MET A 14 14.73 -8.69 -1.40
C MET A 14 13.69 -7.71 -0.86
N MET A 15 12.66 -7.40 -1.65
CA MET A 15 11.55 -6.56 -1.22
C MET A 15 10.78 -7.21 -0.07
N ARG A 16 10.44 -8.49 -0.19
CA ARG A 16 9.76 -9.26 0.86
C ARG A 16 10.57 -9.23 2.15
N ASP A 17 11.86 -9.50 2.10
CA ASP A 17 12.73 -9.54 3.27
C ASP A 17 12.88 -8.16 3.92
N THR A 18 12.88 -7.08 3.11
CA THR A 18 12.84 -5.69 3.59
C THR A 18 11.54 -5.41 4.33
N VAL A 19 10.40 -5.83 3.77
CA VAL A 19 9.09 -5.69 4.41
C VAL A 19 9.02 -6.53 5.67
N HIS A 20 9.59 -7.73 5.66
CA HIS A 20 9.62 -8.62 6.81
C HIS A 20 10.28 -7.96 8.01
N ALA A 21 11.46 -7.34 7.80
CA ALA A 21 12.15 -6.58 8.83
C ALA A 21 11.32 -5.37 9.31
N TYR A 22 10.73 -4.61 8.38
CA TYR A 22 9.83 -3.50 8.73
C TYR A 22 8.65 -3.94 9.62
N ILE A 23 8.04 -5.09 9.31
CA ILE A 23 6.94 -5.63 10.12
C ILE A 23 7.41 -6.04 11.51
N ASP A 24 8.55 -6.73 11.61
CA ASP A 24 9.07 -7.22 12.89
C ASP A 24 9.59 -6.08 13.79
N ASP A 25 10.22 -5.08 13.20
CA ASP A 25 10.90 -4.00 13.93
C ASP A 25 9.99 -2.80 14.24
N VAL A 26 8.95 -2.56 13.42
CA VAL A 26 8.12 -1.35 13.51
C VAL A 26 6.66 -1.67 13.77
N VAL A 27 6.02 -2.45 12.88
CA VAL A 27 4.56 -2.64 12.92
C VAL A 27 4.12 -3.52 14.07
N ALA A 28 4.69 -4.72 14.21
CA ALA A 28 4.28 -5.66 15.24
C ALA A 28 4.50 -5.15 16.68
N PRO A 29 5.62 -4.48 17.01
CA PRO A 29 5.78 -3.82 18.31
C PRO A 29 4.74 -2.72 18.53
N TYR A 30 4.52 -1.86 17.52
CA TYR A 30 3.55 -0.77 17.63
C TYR A 30 2.15 -1.29 17.95
N ILE A 31 1.66 -2.28 17.18
CA ILE A 31 0.33 -2.86 17.37
C ILE A 31 0.20 -3.50 18.74
N ARG A 32 1.21 -4.24 19.21
CA ARG A 32 1.20 -4.86 20.54
C ARG A 32 1.01 -3.83 21.66
N ASP A 33 1.66 -2.68 21.54
CA ASP A 33 1.63 -1.63 22.56
C ASP A 33 0.41 -0.70 22.42
N ASN A 34 -0.26 -0.68 21.26
CA ASN A 34 -1.27 0.33 20.92
C ASN A 34 -2.57 -0.24 20.32
N TRP A 35 -2.84 -1.54 20.43
CA TRP A 35 -4.02 -2.19 19.81
C TRP A 35 -5.36 -1.51 20.18
N GLU A 36 -5.47 -0.88 21.35
CA GLU A 36 -6.67 -0.14 21.76
C GLU A 36 -6.89 1.14 20.93
N LYS A 37 -5.84 1.75 20.37
CA LYS A 37 -5.95 2.95 19.52
C LYS A 37 -6.67 2.66 18.21
N GLU A 38 -6.59 1.44 17.69
CA GLU A 38 -7.34 1.04 16.49
C GLU A 38 -8.86 1.21 16.70
N TRP A 39 -9.33 1.02 17.94
CA TRP A 39 -10.71 1.20 18.34
C TRP A 39 -11.12 2.66 18.59
N SER A 40 -10.23 3.63 18.34
CA SER A 40 -10.56 5.05 18.39
C SER A 40 -11.73 5.38 17.47
N MET A 41 -12.67 6.22 17.92
CA MET A 41 -13.75 6.72 17.07
C MET A 41 -13.26 7.79 16.08
N GLU A 42 -12.10 8.42 16.33
CA GLU A 42 -11.52 9.43 15.45
C GLU A 42 -10.68 8.75 14.36
N PRO A 43 -11.08 8.82 13.07
CA PRO A 43 -10.38 8.13 11.98
C PRO A 43 -8.93 8.57 11.82
N ALA A 44 -8.61 9.82 12.15
CA ALA A 44 -7.26 10.38 12.06
C ALA A 44 -6.27 9.69 13.02
N ASP A 45 -6.75 9.10 14.10
CA ASP A 45 -5.90 8.44 15.11
C ASP A 45 -5.70 6.94 14.83
N ARG A 46 -6.39 6.38 13.83
CA ARG A 46 -6.36 4.93 13.53
C ARG A 46 -5.13 4.51 12.72
N VAL A 47 -4.48 5.43 12.00
CA VAL A 47 -3.29 5.13 11.20
C VAL A 47 -2.14 5.99 11.69
N PRO A 48 -1.16 5.41 12.40
CA PRO A 48 -0.05 6.18 12.94
C PRO A 48 0.82 6.73 11.82
N ALA A 49 1.15 8.02 11.90
CA ALA A 49 2.02 8.70 10.93
C ALA A 49 3.39 8.00 10.79
N GLU A 50 3.97 7.55 11.90
CA GLU A 50 5.27 6.87 11.93
C GLU A 50 5.28 5.56 11.13
N ILE A 51 4.17 4.82 11.15
CA ILE A 51 4.00 3.57 10.37
C ILE A 51 4.02 3.89 8.88
N LEU A 52 3.27 4.91 8.44
CA LEU A 52 3.26 5.32 7.03
C LEU A 52 4.59 5.93 6.59
N GLN A 53 5.25 6.71 7.44
CA GLN A 53 6.58 7.26 7.17
C GLN A 53 7.60 6.14 6.94
N LYS A 54 7.62 5.11 7.79
CA LYS A 54 8.51 3.97 7.55
C LYS A 54 8.14 3.16 6.32
N ALA A 55 6.86 2.97 6.03
CA ALA A 55 6.43 2.34 4.78
C ALA A 55 6.86 3.15 3.53
N ASP A 56 6.91 4.47 3.64
CA ASP A 56 7.41 5.36 2.58
C ASP A 56 8.93 5.27 2.41
N GLU A 57 9.68 5.29 3.51
CA GLU A 57 11.15 5.24 3.48
C GLU A 57 11.69 3.95 2.84
N ILE A 58 11.01 2.83 3.04
CA ILE A 58 11.35 1.55 2.39
C ILE A 58 10.74 1.38 0.99
N GLY A 59 9.99 2.39 0.51
CA GLY A 59 9.42 2.46 -0.83
C GLY A 59 8.11 1.69 -1.03
N ILE A 60 7.58 1.00 -0.01
CA ILE A 60 6.37 0.18 -0.21
C ILE A 60 5.08 0.98 -0.27
N ARG A 61 5.05 2.23 0.24
CA ARG A 61 3.84 3.07 0.14
C ARG A 61 3.50 3.41 -1.31
N THR A 62 4.50 3.55 -2.18
CA THR A 62 4.40 4.15 -3.52
C THR A 62 4.61 3.17 -4.67
N LEU A 63 4.51 1.85 -4.44
CA LEU A 63 4.76 0.80 -5.46
C LEU A 63 3.91 0.90 -6.75
N GLY A 64 2.78 1.61 -6.72
CA GLY A 64 1.95 1.84 -7.92
C GLY A 64 2.29 3.11 -8.71
N VAL A 65 3.24 3.91 -8.22
CA VAL A 65 3.63 5.19 -8.83
C VAL A 65 4.64 4.95 -9.96
N PRO A 66 4.48 5.57 -11.15
CA PRO A 66 5.47 5.45 -12.22
C PRO A 66 6.84 6.03 -11.85
N GLU A 67 7.91 5.47 -12.44
CA GLU A 67 9.30 5.91 -12.22
C GLU A 67 9.52 7.39 -12.56
N GLU A 68 8.88 7.90 -13.63
CA GLU A 68 8.97 9.31 -14.03
C GLU A 68 8.46 10.30 -12.97
N PHE A 69 7.70 9.82 -11.98
CA PHE A 69 7.24 10.59 -10.83
C PHE A 69 7.99 10.26 -9.54
N GLY A 70 9.06 9.46 -9.61
CA GLY A 70 9.87 9.04 -8.46
C GLY A 70 9.42 7.74 -7.79
N GLY A 71 8.49 7.00 -8.39
CA GLY A 71 8.11 5.68 -7.94
C GLY A 71 9.15 4.60 -8.29
N MET A 72 8.95 3.40 -7.77
CA MET A 72 9.81 2.26 -8.08
C MET A 72 9.30 1.55 -9.34
N GLU A 73 10.19 1.28 -10.29
CA GLU A 73 9.85 0.46 -11.45
C GLU A 73 9.69 -1.00 -11.03
N LEU A 74 8.55 -1.58 -11.39
CA LEU A 74 8.27 -3.01 -11.21
C LEU A 74 8.17 -3.67 -12.58
N ASP A 75 8.64 -4.91 -12.70
CA ASP A 75 8.45 -5.70 -13.91
C ASP A 75 6.94 -5.85 -14.21
N PRO A 76 6.43 -5.32 -15.34
CA PRO A 76 5.01 -5.38 -15.68
C PRO A 76 4.45 -6.80 -15.76
N ALA A 77 5.28 -7.80 -16.06
CA ALA A 77 4.86 -9.19 -16.16
C ALA A 77 4.58 -9.82 -14.78
N THR A 78 5.21 -9.29 -13.72
CA THR A 78 5.13 -9.85 -12.37
C THR A 78 4.67 -8.82 -11.32
N GLU A 79 4.31 -7.60 -11.71
CA GLU A 79 3.87 -6.51 -10.84
C GLU A 79 2.76 -6.96 -9.86
N VAL A 80 1.73 -7.65 -10.36
CA VAL A 80 0.62 -8.13 -9.52
C VAL A 80 1.10 -9.17 -8.51
N GLN A 81 2.06 -10.02 -8.87
CA GLN A 81 2.67 -10.98 -7.96
C GLN A 81 3.49 -10.24 -6.89
N THR A 82 4.22 -9.20 -7.26
CA THR A 82 4.94 -8.35 -6.31
C THR A 82 3.98 -7.70 -5.32
N PHE A 83 2.88 -7.09 -5.78
CA PHE A 83 1.85 -6.56 -4.87
C PHE A 83 1.28 -7.62 -3.94
N ALA A 84 1.04 -8.83 -4.42
CA ALA A 84 0.51 -9.92 -3.60
C ALA A 84 1.50 -10.34 -2.50
N VAL A 85 2.77 -10.55 -2.84
CA VAL A 85 3.82 -10.95 -1.88
C VAL A 85 4.03 -9.87 -0.82
N ILE A 86 4.09 -8.60 -1.24
CA ILE A 86 4.26 -7.49 -0.30
C ILE A 86 3.01 -7.32 0.58
N SER A 87 1.81 -7.43 0.02
CA SER A 87 0.57 -7.41 0.82
C SER A 87 0.51 -8.54 1.84
N GLU A 88 0.92 -9.75 1.45
CA GLU A 88 0.94 -10.92 2.33
C GLU A 88 1.88 -10.71 3.52
N GLU A 89 3.10 -10.23 3.27
CA GLU A 89 4.03 -9.93 4.37
C GLU A 89 3.54 -8.79 5.26
N VAL A 90 2.96 -7.72 4.71
CA VAL A 90 2.39 -6.65 5.56
C VAL A 90 1.24 -7.20 6.41
N ALA A 91 0.37 -8.02 5.82
CA ALA A 91 -0.78 -8.61 6.50
C ALA A 91 -0.39 -9.59 7.63
N ARG A 92 0.83 -10.13 7.60
CA ARG A 92 1.41 -10.90 8.72
C ARG A 92 1.49 -10.07 10.01
N GLY A 93 1.74 -8.76 9.87
CA GLY A 93 1.79 -7.82 10.99
C GLY A 93 0.45 -7.17 11.29
N ASP A 94 -0.16 -6.57 10.26
CA ASP A 94 -1.46 -5.92 10.37
C ASP A 94 -2.23 -5.95 9.04
N SER A 95 -3.42 -6.56 9.06
CA SER A 95 -4.27 -6.67 7.86
C SER A 95 -4.90 -5.32 7.47
N GLY A 96 -5.13 -4.43 8.44
CA GLY A 96 -5.69 -3.10 8.19
C GLY A 96 -4.72 -2.19 7.43
N LEU A 97 -3.43 -2.27 7.72
CA LEU A 97 -2.36 -1.58 7.02
C LEU A 97 -2.17 -2.16 5.62
N ALA A 98 -2.18 -3.49 5.49
CA ALA A 98 -2.09 -4.17 4.20
C ALA A 98 -3.18 -3.69 3.23
N ASP A 99 -4.44 -3.63 3.69
CA ASP A 99 -5.53 -3.09 2.86
C ASP A 99 -5.28 -1.63 2.46
N LYS A 100 -4.87 -0.76 3.38
CA LYS A 100 -4.61 0.67 3.08
C LYS A 100 -3.55 0.86 2.00
N LEU A 101 -2.43 0.13 2.12
CA LEU A 101 -1.36 0.20 1.12
C LEU A 101 -1.84 -0.37 -0.23
N ALA A 102 -2.53 -1.51 -0.23
CA ALA A 102 -3.09 -2.10 -1.44
C ALA A 102 -4.10 -1.16 -2.14
N GLN A 103 -4.95 -0.45 -1.38
CA GLN A 103 -5.84 0.58 -1.94
C GLN A 103 -5.03 1.71 -2.58
N ASN A 104 -3.98 2.19 -1.91
CA ASN A 104 -3.11 3.25 -2.43
C ASN A 104 -2.45 2.85 -3.76
N TRP A 105 -1.91 1.62 -3.85
CA TRP A 105 -1.31 1.10 -5.08
C TRP A 105 -2.35 0.94 -6.18
N LYS A 106 -3.51 0.36 -5.87
CA LYS A 106 -4.60 0.20 -6.84
C LYS A 106 -5.00 1.54 -7.45
N VAL A 107 -5.21 2.57 -6.63
CA VAL A 107 -5.59 3.89 -7.15
C VAL A 107 -4.46 4.52 -7.96
N SER A 108 -3.20 4.32 -7.57
CA SER A 108 -2.03 4.75 -8.34
C SER A 108 -1.97 4.07 -9.73
N VAL A 109 -2.22 2.77 -9.79
CA VAL A 109 -2.31 2.00 -11.05
C VAL A 109 -3.47 2.50 -11.92
N LEU A 110 -4.64 2.76 -11.35
CA LEU A 110 -5.78 3.34 -12.08
C LEU A 110 -5.44 4.75 -12.61
N LEU A 111 -4.76 5.57 -11.81
CA LEU A 111 -4.36 6.92 -12.17
C LEU A 111 -3.39 6.91 -13.35
N ARG A 112 -2.33 6.09 -13.31
CA ARG A 112 -1.35 6.02 -14.43
C ARG A 112 -1.95 5.46 -15.71
N ASN A 113 -2.91 4.53 -15.62
CA ASN A 113 -3.46 3.83 -16.78
C ASN A 113 -4.66 4.55 -17.42
N LEU A 114 -5.50 5.22 -16.63
CA LEU A 114 -6.81 5.73 -17.09
C LEU A 114 -6.93 7.25 -17.06
N ALA A 115 -6.18 7.93 -16.20
CA ALA A 115 -6.36 9.37 -16.04
C ALA A 115 -5.59 10.16 -17.11
N PRO A 116 -6.15 11.29 -17.59
CA PRO A 116 -5.41 12.23 -18.42
C PRO A 116 -4.10 12.70 -17.75
N ARG A 117 -3.07 12.96 -18.57
CA ARG A 117 -1.71 13.31 -18.09
C ARG A 117 -1.68 14.42 -17.03
N HIS A 118 -2.45 15.49 -17.22
CA HIS A 118 -2.49 16.61 -16.27
C HIS A 118 -2.99 16.22 -14.87
N LEU A 119 -3.77 15.13 -14.72
CA LEU A 119 -4.15 14.61 -13.41
C LEU A 119 -3.01 13.80 -12.80
N GLN A 120 -2.27 13.03 -13.59
CA GLN A 120 -1.10 12.29 -13.12
C GLN A 120 -0.03 13.27 -12.58
N GLU A 121 0.27 14.32 -13.35
CA GLU A 121 1.22 15.40 -12.98
C GLU A 121 0.76 16.20 -11.75
N LYS A 122 -0.54 16.22 -11.45
CA LYS A 122 -1.07 16.87 -10.26
C LYS A 122 -0.99 15.98 -9.02
N TRP A 123 -1.26 14.69 -9.16
CA TRP A 123 -1.52 13.81 -8.01
C TRP A 123 -0.32 12.98 -7.60
N PHE A 124 0.52 12.51 -8.53
CA PHE A 124 1.72 11.77 -8.15
C PHE A 124 2.72 12.60 -7.37
N PRO A 125 3.07 13.85 -7.76
CA PRO A 125 3.98 14.66 -6.95
C PRO A 125 3.47 14.88 -5.52
N ARG A 126 2.17 15.13 -5.36
CA ARG A 126 1.55 15.29 -4.03
C ARG A 126 1.59 14.02 -3.18
N LEU A 127 1.42 12.86 -3.81
CA LEU A 127 1.57 11.57 -3.14
C LEU A 127 3.03 11.37 -2.71
N MET A 128 4.01 11.77 -3.52
CA MET A 128 5.43 11.60 -3.23
C MET A 128 5.98 12.60 -2.20
N GLU A 129 5.45 13.83 -2.14
CA GLU A 129 5.93 14.89 -1.25
C GLU A 129 5.55 14.70 0.23
N ASP A 130 4.44 14.00 0.51
CA ASP A 130 3.95 13.77 1.87
C ASP A 130 3.84 12.26 2.17
N PRO A 131 4.68 11.73 3.08
CA PRO A 131 4.63 10.33 3.50
C PRO A 131 3.30 9.88 4.11
N ASN A 132 2.46 10.81 4.57
CA ASN A 132 1.14 10.51 5.14
C ASN A 132 0.01 10.64 4.11
N PHE A 133 0.32 11.08 2.89
CA PHE A 133 -0.67 11.18 1.84
C PHE A 133 -1.03 9.79 1.32
N LEU A 134 -2.33 9.50 1.25
CA LEU A 134 -2.88 8.28 0.70
C LEU A 134 -3.99 8.60 -0.30
N LEU A 135 -4.12 7.76 -1.32
CA LEU A 135 -5.21 7.78 -2.27
C LEU A 135 -6.33 6.85 -1.81
N ALA A 136 -7.58 7.27 -2.03
CA ALA A 136 -8.76 6.50 -1.66
C ALA A 136 -9.70 6.33 -2.86
N HIS A 137 -10.33 5.17 -2.95
CA HIS A 137 -11.39 4.89 -3.92
C HIS A 137 -12.76 4.97 -3.25
N CYS A 138 -13.50 6.04 -3.50
CA CYS A 138 -14.79 6.33 -2.86
C CYS A 138 -15.96 5.76 -3.69
N LEU A 139 -16.15 4.43 -3.65
CA LEU A 139 -17.20 3.75 -4.42
C LEU A 139 -18.47 3.43 -3.60
N THR A 140 -18.29 3.03 -2.34
CA THR A 140 -19.36 2.55 -1.45
C THR A 140 -20.19 3.71 -0.91
N GLU A 141 -21.51 3.60 -0.97
CA GLU A 141 -22.46 4.61 -0.50
C GLU A 141 -23.48 4.00 0.46
N PRO A 142 -24.14 4.79 1.35
CA PRO A 142 -25.10 4.27 2.33
C PRO A 142 -26.26 3.44 1.75
N ARG A 143 -26.57 3.66 0.47
CA ARG A 143 -27.72 3.05 -0.22
C ARG A 143 -27.34 2.05 -1.31
N GLY A 144 -26.05 1.75 -1.50
CA GLY A 144 -25.64 0.85 -2.56
C GLY A 144 -24.13 0.60 -2.62
N ALA A 145 -23.78 -0.63 -3.01
CA ALA A 145 -22.41 -1.05 -3.25
C ALA A 145 -22.37 -2.25 -4.21
N SER A 146 -22.76 -3.42 -3.72
CA SER A 146 -22.78 -4.69 -4.48
C SER A 146 -23.73 -4.65 -5.68
N ASP A 147 -24.78 -3.86 -5.58
CA ASP A 147 -25.87 -3.67 -6.53
C ASP A 147 -25.72 -2.41 -7.39
N ARG A 148 -24.59 -1.69 -7.29
CA ARG A 148 -24.36 -0.40 -7.97
C ARG A 148 -24.57 -0.45 -9.50
N TRP A 149 -24.46 -1.63 -10.11
CA TRP A 149 -24.61 -1.85 -11.55
C TRP A 149 -25.82 -2.71 -11.92
N LEU A 150 -26.64 -3.10 -10.94
CA LEU A 150 -27.90 -3.77 -11.20
C LEU A 150 -28.96 -2.71 -11.56
N PRO A 151 -29.83 -2.98 -12.55
CA PRO A 151 -30.86 -2.05 -13.00
C PRO A 151 -31.92 -1.75 -11.93
#